data_AF-A0A2E9QZ74-F1
#
_entry.id   AF-A0A2E9QZ74-F1
#
_cell.length_a   1.000
_cell.length_b   1.000
_cell.length_c   1.000
_cell.angle_alpha   90.00
_cell.angle_beta   90.00
_cell.angle_gamma   90.00
#
_symmetry.space_group_name_H-M   'P 1'
#
loop_
_entity.id
_entity.type
_entity.pdbx_description
1 polymer ?
#
loop_
_entity_poly.entity_id
_entity_poly.type
_entity_poly.pdbx_seq_one_letter_code
_entity_poly.pdbx_strand_id
1 'polypeptide(L)'
;MSTQTNKQTDILTQFEAIGVDKEEALSMMSRLLYEIVSFEGGEYKGEKYLELPNPWGIDVDKSADKKLHCNHTFYDAGECPLASVKRIRAPSSEIKLLWSWRGINLEDEVEVLLDRFEVDKDNKREAIKALFVSLPQKADEVLFDGALLVENFSGVNSDHRGSDHCLLRLPFLSSVECASPTLRDFVDTLFLVKSHKFDRWYEMFSSCRVVGEDGYYTLTMGFDHGS
;
A
#
# COMPACT_ATOMS: atom_id res chain seq x y z
N MET A 1 -6.49 -22.06 -38.53
CA MET A 1 -7.33 -21.74 -37.34
C MET A 1 -6.56 -20.71 -36.54
N SER A 2 -6.96 -19.44 -36.60
CA SER A 2 -6.33 -18.38 -35.81
C SER A 2 -6.96 -18.42 -34.42
N THR A 3 -6.20 -18.80 -33.41
CA THR A 3 -6.59 -18.65 -32.01
C THR A 3 -6.77 -17.16 -31.74
N GLN A 4 -8.02 -16.71 -31.60
CA GLN A 4 -8.31 -15.41 -30.99
C GLN A 4 -7.78 -15.48 -29.57
N THR A 5 -6.58 -14.94 -29.33
CA THR A 5 -6.13 -14.60 -28.00
C THR A 5 -7.06 -13.50 -27.51
N ASN A 6 -7.95 -13.84 -26.58
CA ASN A 6 -8.67 -12.85 -25.79
C ASN A 6 -7.61 -11.96 -25.15
N LYS A 7 -7.45 -10.74 -25.67
CA LYS A 7 -6.50 -9.78 -25.11
C LYS A 7 -7.04 -9.43 -23.74
N GLN A 8 -6.37 -9.88 -22.69
CA GLN A 8 -6.75 -9.55 -21.32
C GLN A 8 -6.75 -8.02 -21.19
N THR A 9 -7.90 -7.46 -20.82
CA THR A 9 -8.07 -6.02 -20.63
C THR A 9 -7.44 -5.62 -19.31
N ASP A 10 -6.57 -4.62 -19.31
CA ASP A 10 -5.95 -4.10 -18.08
C ASP A 10 -7.00 -3.52 -17.11
N ILE A 11 -6.63 -3.41 -15.83
CA ILE A 11 -7.55 -3.03 -14.76
C ILE A 11 -8.13 -1.63 -14.98
N LEU A 12 -7.33 -0.64 -15.36
CA LEU A 12 -7.82 0.74 -15.56
C LEU A 12 -8.79 0.83 -16.73
N THR A 13 -8.59 0.07 -17.82
CA THR A 13 -9.55 0.00 -18.93
C THR A 13 -10.90 -0.58 -18.48
N GLN A 14 -10.94 -1.44 -17.44
CA GLN A 14 -12.19 -1.93 -16.86
C GLN A 14 -12.94 -0.82 -16.09
N PHE A 15 -12.23 0.09 -15.43
CA PHE A 15 -12.82 1.29 -14.81
C PHE A 15 -13.37 2.27 -15.87
N GLU A 16 -12.62 2.51 -16.95
CA GLU A 16 -13.09 3.35 -18.05
C GLU A 16 -14.36 2.81 -18.71
N ALA A 17 -14.46 1.48 -18.85
CA ALA A 17 -15.64 0.82 -19.42
C ALA A 17 -16.92 1.06 -18.61
N ILE A 18 -16.80 1.38 -17.31
CA ILE A 18 -17.92 1.75 -16.44
C ILE A 18 -18.00 3.27 -16.21
N GLY A 19 -17.19 4.04 -16.96
CA GLY A 19 -17.21 5.49 -17.00
C GLY A 19 -16.51 6.16 -15.81
N VAL A 20 -15.47 5.54 -15.27
CA VAL A 20 -14.53 6.14 -14.30
C VAL A 20 -13.23 6.38 -15.05
N ASP A 21 -12.73 7.62 -15.09
CA ASP A 21 -11.47 7.90 -15.76
C ASP A 21 -10.26 7.33 -14.98
N LYS A 22 -9.10 7.28 -15.63
CA LYS A 22 -7.92 6.63 -15.05
C LYS A 22 -7.38 7.37 -13.84
N GLU A 23 -7.43 8.70 -13.85
CA GLU A 23 -7.01 9.54 -12.73
C GLU A 23 -7.87 9.31 -11.49
N GLU A 24 -9.19 9.30 -11.66
CA GLU A 24 -10.17 8.98 -10.62
C GLU A 24 -9.97 7.55 -10.10
N ALA A 25 -9.84 6.57 -11.01
CA ALA A 25 -9.61 5.17 -10.64
C ALA A 25 -8.33 5.00 -9.81
N LEU A 26 -7.20 5.59 -10.23
CA LEU A 26 -5.93 5.54 -9.51
C LEU A 26 -6.03 6.18 -8.12
N SER A 27 -6.73 7.31 -8.00
CA SER A 27 -6.97 7.97 -6.72
C SER A 27 -7.81 7.10 -5.77
N MET A 28 -8.93 6.55 -6.26
CA MET A 28 -9.79 5.67 -5.48
C MET A 28 -9.08 4.39 -5.07
N MET A 29 -8.34 3.76 -5.99
CA MET A 29 -7.54 2.57 -5.72
C MET A 29 -6.47 2.84 -4.67
N SER A 30 -5.71 3.94 -4.78
CA SER A 30 -4.67 4.29 -3.80
C SER A 30 -5.25 4.36 -2.39
N ARG A 31 -6.40 5.02 -2.23
CA ARG A 31 -7.07 5.13 -0.94
C ARG A 31 -7.58 3.79 -0.43
N LEU A 32 -8.24 3.01 -1.28
CA LEU A 32 -8.77 1.70 -0.91
C LEU A 32 -7.64 0.77 -0.49
N LEU A 33 -6.55 0.72 -1.25
CA LEU A 33 -5.43 -0.20 -1.00
C LEU A 33 -4.78 0.06 0.37
N TYR A 34 -4.64 1.32 0.82
CA TYR A 34 -4.16 1.58 2.19
C TYR A 34 -5.14 1.11 3.28
N GLU A 35 -6.44 1.07 3.01
CA GLU A 35 -7.45 0.59 3.96
C GLU A 35 -7.51 -0.95 4.01
N ILE A 36 -7.45 -1.61 2.84
CA ILE A 36 -7.72 -3.06 2.73
C ILE A 36 -6.45 -3.93 2.67
N VAL A 37 -5.28 -3.35 2.42
CA VAL A 37 -4.01 -4.09 2.43
C VAL A 37 -3.36 -3.97 3.81
N SER A 38 -2.80 -5.09 4.28
CA SER A 38 -1.96 -5.18 5.46
C SER A 38 -0.53 -5.41 5.06
N PHE A 39 0.33 -4.45 5.35
CA PHE A 39 1.76 -4.66 5.26
C PHE A 39 2.21 -5.59 6.41
N GLU A 40 3.00 -6.61 6.09
CA GLU A 40 3.39 -7.67 7.02
C GLU A 40 4.89 -7.69 7.28
N GLY A 41 5.71 -7.22 6.33
CA GLY A 41 7.16 -7.15 6.49
C GLY A 41 7.93 -7.22 5.18
N GLY A 42 9.10 -7.84 5.22
CA GLY A 42 9.93 -8.07 4.03
C GLY A 42 10.60 -9.44 4.04
N GLU A 43 10.92 -9.95 2.86
CA GLU A 43 11.70 -11.17 2.65
C GLU A 43 13.05 -10.81 2.03
N TYR A 44 14.12 -11.38 2.57
CA TYR A 44 15.48 -11.22 2.07
C TYR A 44 16.24 -12.54 2.21
N LYS A 45 16.83 -13.01 1.10
CA LYS A 45 17.53 -14.32 1.02
C LYS A 45 16.67 -15.50 1.45
N GLY A 46 15.36 -15.46 1.16
CA GLY A 46 14.39 -16.49 1.52
C GLY A 46 13.94 -16.47 2.98
N GLU A 47 14.50 -15.58 3.80
CA GLU A 47 14.10 -15.39 5.19
C GLU A 47 13.05 -14.27 5.29
N LYS A 48 11.98 -14.52 6.04
CA LYS A 48 10.91 -13.55 6.28
C LYS A 48 11.17 -12.76 7.56
N TYR A 49 11.02 -11.46 7.48
CA TYR A 49 11.14 -10.52 8.59
C TYR A 49 9.83 -9.77 8.72
N LEU A 50 9.01 -10.18 9.68
CA LEU A 50 7.69 -9.63 9.91
C LEU A 50 7.72 -8.43 10.86
N GLU A 51 6.58 -7.77 11.02
CA GLU A 51 6.37 -6.80 12.08
C GLU A 51 6.70 -7.41 13.45
N LEU A 52 7.51 -6.67 14.22
CA LEU A 52 7.82 -6.98 15.60
C LEU A 52 6.75 -6.36 16.52
N PRO A 53 6.48 -7.00 17.67
CA PRO A 53 5.48 -6.49 18.60
C PRO A 53 5.74 -5.03 18.97
N ASN A 54 4.70 -4.19 18.91
CA ASN A 54 4.74 -2.78 19.28
C ASN A 54 3.31 -2.27 19.58
N PRO A 55 3.15 -1.11 20.24
CA PRO A 55 1.83 -0.64 20.69
C PRO A 55 0.99 -0.03 19.57
N TRP A 56 1.57 0.20 18.40
CA TRP A 56 0.93 0.84 17.24
C TRP A 56 0.56 -0.16 16.14
N GLY A 57 1.12 -1.37 16.19
CA GLY A 57 0.82 -2.47 15.28
C GLY A 57 -0.54 -3.09 15.56
N ILE A 58 -1.20 -3.58 14.52
CA ILE A 58 -2.62 -4.00 14.61
C ILE A 58 -2.78 -5.50 14.84
N ASP A 59 -1.82 -6.31 14.39
CA ASP A 59 -1.86 -7.77 14.55
C ASP A 59 -0.44 -8.31 14.57
N VAL A 60 0.16 -8.32 15.75
CA VAL A 60 1.50 -8.87 15.91
C VAL A 60 1.42 -10.39 15.82
N ASP A 61 1.96 -10.96 14.74
CA ASP A 61 2.10 -12.41 14.61
C ASP A 61 2.86 -12.96 15.84
N LYS A 62 2.31 -14.03 16.43
CA LYS A 62 2.94 -14.74 17.56
C LYS A 62 4.27 -15.38 17.17
N SER A 63 4.55 -15.54 15.88
CA SER A 63 5.83 -16.04 15.37
C SER A 63 6.97 -15.02 15.46
N ALA A 64 6.67 -13.73 15.59
CA ALA A 64 7.67 -12.68 15.72
C ALA A 64 8.44 -12.80 17.06
N ASP A 65 9.74 -12.44 17.05
CA ASP A 65 10.57 -12.50 18.26
C ASP A 65 10.09 -11.49 19.30
N LYS A 66 9.36 -11.98 20.30
CA LYS A 66 8.80 -11.18 21.39
C LYS A 66 9.85 -10.53 22.29
N LYS A 67 11.11 -10.95 22.21
CA LYS A 67 12.21 -10.29 22.94
C LYS A 67 12.52 -8.91 22.38
N LEU A 68 12.11 -8.63 21.14
CA LEU A 68 12.27 -7.33 20.48
C LEU A 68 10.99 -6.50 20.50
N HIS A 69 10.07 -6.80 21.42
CA HIS A 69 8.83 -6.04 21.60
C HIS A 69 9.14 -4.59 22.00
N CYS A 70 8.75 -3.63 21.17
CA CYS A 70 8.71 -2.23 21.56
C CYS A 70 7.56 -1.98 22.55
N ASN A 71 7.87 -1.59 23.77
CA ASN A 71 6.89 -1.27 24.81
C ASN A 71 6.65 0.24 24.95
N HIS A 72 7.30 1.07 24.15
CA HIS A 72 7.20 2.53 24.27
C HIS A 72 6.00 3.07 23.53
N THR A 73 5.27 3.96 24.20
CA THR A 73 4.20 4.78 23.61
C THR A 73 4.65 6.23 23.39
N PHE A 74 5.82 6.62 23.93
CA PHE A 74 6.41 7.95 23.87
C PHE A 74 7.93 7.88 23.66
N TYR A 75 8.49 8.84 22.92
CA TYR A 75 9.93 8.93 22.62
C TYR A 75 10.81 8.99 23.88
N ASP A 76 10.35 9.66 24.93
CA ASP A 76 11.13 9.95 26.14
C ASP A 76 11.10 8.81 27.19
N ALA A 77 10.33 7.74 26.97
CA ALA A 77 10.07 6.71 27.98
C ALA A 77 11.08 5.54 28.01
N GLY A 78 12.07 5.52 27.11
CA GLY A 78 13.16 4.54 27.09
C GLY A 78 13.70 4.25 25.69
N GLU A 79 14.76 3.42 25.60
CA GLU A 79 15.35 2.98 24.33
C GLU A 79 14.55 1.81 23.74
N CYS A 80 13.90 2.01 22.57
CA CYS A 80 13.26 0.90 21.85
C CYS A 80 14.26 -0.25 21.69
N PRO A 81 13.90 -1.52 21.97
CA PRO A 81 14.85 -2.63 21.88
C PRO A 81 15.55 -2.73 20.52
N LEU A 82 14.87 -2.31 19.44
CA LEU A 82 15.49 -2.22 18.10
C LEU A 82 16.65 -1.23 18.01
N ALA A 83 16.69 -0.19 18.85
CA ALA A 83 17.82 0.75 18.90
C ALA A 83 19.09 0.06 19.43
N SER A 84 18.94 -0.95 20.29
CA SER A 84 20.05 -1.72 20.86
C SER A 84 20.48 -2.93 20.02
N VAL A 85 19.73 -3.25 18.95
CA VAL A 85 20.02 -4.39 18.07
C VAL A 85 20.46 -3.93 16.69
N LYS A 86 21.50 -4.58 16.15
CA LYS A 86 21.92 -4.34 14.77
C LYS A 86 20.88 -4.91 13.80
N ARG A 87 20.01 -4.03 13.28
CA ARG A 87 19.06 -4.36 12.19
C ARG A 87 19.79 -4.86 10.95
N ILE A 88 19.15 -5.78 10.24
CA ILE A 88 19.62 -6.32 8.96
C ILE A 88 19.44 -5.25 7.90
N ARG A 89 20.50 -4.97 7.14
CA ARG A 89 20.48 -4.04 6.02
C ARG A 89 20.69 -4.83 4.74
N ALA A 90 19.86 -4.58 3.75
CA ALA A 90 19.94 -5.15 2.41
C ALA A 90 19.67 -4.05 1.36
N PRO A 91 20.18 -4.19 0.13
CA PRO A 91 19.77 -3.32 -0.98
C PRO A 91 18.25 -3.41 -1.19
N SER A 92 17.59 -2.27 -1.45
CA SER A 92 16.14 -2.22 -1.62
C SER A 92 15.65 -3.16 -2.73
N SER A 93 16.42 -3.30 -3.81
CA SER A 93 16.14 -4.21 -4.93
C SER A 93 16.18 -5.70 -4.58
N GLU A 94 16.74 -6.06 -3.43
CA GLU A 94 16.83 -7.44 -2.95
C GLU A 94 15.76 -7.76 -1.89
N ILE A 95 14.98 -6.76 -1.46
CA ILE A 95 13.92 -6.93 -0.47
C ILE A 95 12.60 -7.10 -1.19
N LYS A 96 11.94 -8.24 -0.99
CA LYS A 96 10.57 -8.45 -1.43
C LYS A 96 9.62 -7.99 -0.32
N LEU A 97 8.68 -7.10 -0.63
CA LEU A 97 7.68 -6.66 0.33
C LEU A 97 6.66 -7.79 0.57
N LEU A 98 6.25 -7.92 1.83
CA LEU A 98 5.22 -8.87 2.25
C LEU A 98 4.00 -8.09 2.70
N TRP A 99 2.86 -8.40 2.09
CA TRP A 99 1.57 -7.85 2.44
C TRP A 99 0.47 -8.85 2.11
N SER A 100 -0.68 -8.66 2.74
CA SER A 100 -1.87 -9.47 2.53
C SER A 100 -3.12 -8.60 2.42
N TRP A 101 -4.14 -9.13 1.77
CA TRP A 101 -5.48 -8.56 1.83
C TRP A 101 -6.06 -8.82 3.22
N ARG A 102 -6.60 -7.79 3.88
CA ARG A 102 -7.24 -7.95 5.18
C ARG A 102 -8.44 -8.89 5.06
N GLY A 103 -8.54 -9.85 5.98
CA GLY A 103 -9.66 -10.81 6.06
C GLY A 103 -10.98 -10.20 6.56
N ILE A 104 -11.21 -8.91 6.32
CA ILE A 104 -12.44 -8.19 6.64
C ILE A 104 -13.46 -8.46 5.53
N ASN A 105 -14.74 -8.20 5.79
CA ASN A 105 -15.76 -8.14 4.75
C ASN A 105 -15.41 -7.01 3.76
N LEU A 106 -14.64 -7.35 2.71
CA LEU A 106 -14.16 -6.40 1.70
C LEU A 106 -15.31 -5.60 1.07
N GLU A 107 -16.48 -6.20 0.93
CA GLU A 107 -17.67 -5.51 0.42
C GLU A 107 -18.08 -4.34 1.31
N ASP A 108 -18.02 -4.48 2.64
CA ASP A 108 -18.38 -3.42 3.59
C ASP A 108 -17.36 -2.27 3.57
N GLU A 109 -16.07 -2.59 3.53
CA GLU A 109 -15.00 -1.58 3.45
C GLU A 109 -15.07 -0.77 2.15
N VAL A 110 -15.32 -1.46 1.03
CA VAL A 110 -15.56 -0.81 -0.25
C VAL A 110 -16.81 0.06 -0.19
N GLU A 111 -17.90 -0.39 0.44
CA GLU A 111 -19.12 0.39 0.61
C GLU A 111 -18.86 1.70 1.36
N VAL A 112 -18.18 1.62 2.50
CA VAL A 112 -17.80 2.80 3.32
C VAL A 112 -16.94 3.76 2.51
N LEU A 113 -16.01 3.24 1.70
CA LEU A 113 -15.15 4.05 0.86
C LEU A 113 -15.93 4.74 -0.26
N LEU A 114 -16.84 4.04 -0.94
CA LEU A 114 -17.69 4.61 -1.99
C LEU A 114 -18.61 5.70 -1.44
N ASP A 115 -19.10 5.57 -0.20
CA ASP A 115 -19.84 6.64 0.48
C ASP A 115 -18.98 7.90 0.66
N ARG A 116 -17.70 7.75 1.05
CA ARG A 116 -16.78 8.87 1.23
C ARG A 116 -16.38 9.58 -0.07
N PHE A 117 -16.47 8.89 -1.20
CA PHE A 117 -16.16 9.46 -2.51
C PHE A 117 -17.36 10.15 -3.16
N GLU A 118 -18.53 10.12 -2.51
CA GLU A 118 -19.78 10.66 -3.07
C GLU A 118 -20.07 10.10 -4.48
N VAL A 119 -19.60 8.88 -4.77
CA VAL A 119 -19.80 8.23 -6.07
C VAL A 119 -21.30 8.18 -6.33
N ASP A 120 -21.70 8.80 -7.45
CA ASP A 120 -23.09 8.96 -7.82
C ASP A 120 -23.84 7.62 -7.73
N LYS A 121 -24.97 7.64 -7.03
CA LYS A 121 -25.81 6.47 -6.77
C LYS A 121 -26.48 5.96 -8.05
N ASP A 122 -26.46 6.75 -9.12
CA ASP A 122 -27.26 6.52 -10.31
C ASP A 122 -26.58 5.61 -11.35
N ASN A 123 -26.15 4.41 -10.92
CA ASN A 123 -25.88 3.17 -11.68
C ASN A 123 -24.43 2.64 -11.74
N LYS A 124 -23.40 3.42 -11.39
CA LYS A 124 -22.00 2.95 -11.48
C LYS A 124 -21.49 2.27 -10.20
N ARG A 125 -22.09 2.60 -9.06
CA ARG A 125 -21.65 2.15 -7.73
C ARG A 125 -21.44 0.65 -7.63
N GLU A 126 -22.41 -0.15 -8.07
CA GLU A 126 -22.33 -1.62 -8.02
C GLU A 126 -21.21 -2.18 -8.92
N ALA A 127 -21.01 -1.57 -10.09
CA ALA A 127 -19.95 -1.99 -11.00
C ALA A 127 -18.55 -1.65 -10.43
N ILE A 128 -18.40 -0.45 -9.87
CA ILE A 128 -17.18 -0.03 -9.17
C ILE A 128 -16.91 -0.94 -7.96
N LYS A 129 -17.94 -1.23 -7.16
CA LYS A 129 -17.86 -2.15 -6.02
C LYS A 129 -17.40 -3.53 -6.46
N ALA A 130 -18.02 -4.10 -7.49
CA ALA A 130 -17.64 -5.40 -8.03
C ALA A 130 -16.18 -5.42 -8.52
N LEU A 131 -15.70 -4.35 -9.17
CA LEU A 131 -14.29 -4.24 -9.56
C LEU A 131 -13.37 -4.23 -8.33
N PHE A 132 -13.67 -3.41 -7.32
CA PHE A 132 -12.86 -3.34 -6.11
C PHE A 132 -12.81 -4.66 -5.33
N VAL A 133 -13.95 -5.34 -5.19
CA VAL A 133 -14.06 -6.64 -4.53
C VAL A 133 -13.26 -7.72 -5.30
N SER A 134 -13.10 -7.56 -6.61
CA SER A 134 -12.32 -8.48 -7.47
C SER A 134 -10.80 -8.23 -7.48
N LEU A 135 -10.31 -7.12 -6.90
CA LEU A 135 -8.89 -6.78 -6.93
C LEU A 135 -7.98 -7.85 -6.32
N PRO A 136 -8.34 -8.54 -5.22
CA PRO A 136 -7.48 -9.58 -4.65
C PRO A 136 -7.11 -10.71 -5.61
N GLN A 137 -8.02 -11.05 -6.55
CA GLN A 137 -7.78 -12.08 -7.56
C GLN A 137 -6.98 -11.58 -8.77
N LYS A 138 -6.75 -10.25 -8.85
CA LYS A 138 -6.09 -9.56 -9.95
C LYS A 138 -4.69 -9.03 -9.59
N ALA A 139 -4.11 -9.48 -8.49
CA ALA A 139 -2.83 -8.97 -7.98
C ALA A 139 -1.71 -9.01 -9.03
N ASP A 140 -1.67 -10.03 -9.88
CA ASP A 140 -0.63 -10.18 -10.90
C ASP A 140 -1.07 -9.70 -12.30
N GLU A 141 -2.27 -9.09 -12.42
CA GLU A 141 -2.74 -8.49 -13.67
C GLU A 141 -2.12 -7.10 -13.87
N VAL A 142 -1.89 -6.74 -15.14
CA VAL A 142 -1.44 -5.40 -15.54
C VAL A 142 -2.49 -4.38 -15.13
N LEU A 143 -2.06 -3.37 -14.37
CA LEU A 143 -2.90 -2.24 -13.95
C LEU A 143 -3.28 -1.40 -15.17
N PHE A 144 -2.28 -0.99 -15.96
CA PHE A 144 -2.42 -0.34 -17.27
C PHE A 144 -1.11 -0.44 -18.06
N ASP A 145 -1.19 -0.25 -19.38
CA ASP A 145 -0.01 -0.12 -20.24
C ASP A 145 0.43 1.35 -20.28
N GLY A 146 1.60 1.67 -19.73
CA GLY A 146 2.07 3.04 -19.55
C GLY A 146 3.15 3.16 -18.48
N ALA A 147 3.35 4.34 -17.91
CA ALA A 147 4.31 4.54 -16.82
C ALA A 147 3.64 5.22 -15.61
N LEU A 148 4.09 4.85 -14.42
CA LEU A 148 3.58 5.36 -13.16
C LEU A 148 4.75 5.86 -12.31
N LEU A 149 4.67 7.11 -11.87
CA LEU A 149 5.51 7.70 -10.84
C LEU A 149 4.68 7.91 -9.58
N VAL A 150 5.15 7.40 -8.45
CA VAL A 150 4.53 7.66 -7.14
C VAL A 150 5.54 8.39 -6.27
N GLU A 151 5.12 9.50 -5.67
CA GLU A 151 5.96 10.38 -4.86
C GLU A 151 5.36 10.59 -3.47
N ASN A 152 6.19 10.61 -2.43
CA ASN A 152 5.78 11.03 -1.10
C ASN A 152 6.02 12.54 -0.93
N PHE A 153 4.94 13.30 -0.74
CA PHE A 153 4.98 14.74 -0.49
C PHE A 153 5.28 15.11 0.97
N SER A 154 4.92 14.25 1.91
CA SER A 154 5.07 14.47 3.35
C SER A 154 6.51 14.23 3.86
N GLY A 155 7.36 13.55 3.09
CA GLY A 155 8.73 13.21 3.46
C GLY A 155 8.84 12.02 4.41
N VAL A 156 10.03 11.86 5.01
CA VAL A 156 10.28 10.81 6.00
C VAL A 156 9.73 11.24 7.36
N ASN A 157 8.85 10.45 7.94
CA ASN A 157 8.51 10.59 9.34
C ASN A 157 9.62 9.98 10.22
N SER A 158 10.19 10.78 11.12
CA SER A 158 11.16 10.33 12.11
C SER A 158 10.58 10.18 13.51
N ASP A 159 9.29 10.49 13.70
CA ASP A 159 8.61 10.23 14.95
C ASP A 159 8.59 8.72 15.21
N HIS A 160 8.80 8.34 16.46
CA HIS A 160 8.76 6.94 16.85
C HIS A 160 7.31 6.43 17.02
N ARG A 161 6.33 7.33 17.06
CA ARG A 161 4.91 7.00 16.99
C ARG A 161 4.62 6.51 15.56
N GLY A 162 4.06 5.31 15.45
CA GLY A 162 3.98 4.56 14.19
C GLY A 162 4.96 3.39 14.15
N SER A 163 4.84 2.52 13.15
CA SER A 163 5.57 1.26 13.11
C SER A 163 6.25 1.01 11.76
N ASP A 164 7.59 1.00 11.80
CA ASP A 164 8.47 0.29 10.85
C ASP A 164 9.15 -0.93 11.52
N HIS A 165 8.66 -1.32 12.71
CA HIS A 165 9.34 -2.21 13.65
C HIS A 165 9.58 -3.57 13.04
N CYS A 166 10.75 -3.74 12.44
CA CYS A 166 11.15 -4.95 11.76
C CYS A 166 12.66 -5.14 11.92
N LEU A 167 13.08 -6.39 12.12
CA LEU A 167 14.51 -6.70 12.22
C LEU A 167 15.25 -6.39 10.91
N LEU A 168 14.57 -6.55 9.77
CA LEU A 168 15.00 -6.04 8.48
C LEU A 168 14.71 -4.53 8.40
N ARG A 169 15.70 -3.76 7.95
CA ARG A 169 15.48 -2.36 7.61
C ARG A 169 14.69 -2.30 6.31
N LEU A 170 13.41 -1.96 6.42
CA LEU A 170 12.52 -1.84 5.28
C LEU A 170 12.91 -0.61 4.43
N PRO A 171 12.82 -0.70 3.10
CA PRO A 171 13.19 0.39 2.22
C PRO A 171 12.17 1.53 2.28
N PHE A 172 12.64 2.77 2.25
CA PHE A 172 11.82 3.96 2.00
C PHE A 172 12.42 4.70 0.81
N LEU A 173 11.58 5.08 -0.15
CA LEU A 173 11.97 5.83 -1.33
C LEU A 173 11.05 7.05 -1.42
N SER A 174 11.61 8.25 -1.60
CA SER A 174 10.80 9.46 -1.76
C SER A 174 9.97 9.45 -3.04
N SER A 175 10.43 8.69 -4.05
CA SER A 175 9.71 8.45 -5.29
C SER A 175 10.07 7.08 -5.87
N VAL A 176 9.14 6.50 -6.61
CA VAL A 176 9.29 5.20 -7.29
C VAL A 176 8.60 5.28 -8.65
N GLU A 177 9.29 4.85 -9.70
CA GLU A 177 8.77 4.79 -11.05
C GLU A 177 8.70 3.34 -11.54
N CYS A 178 7.60 2.97 -12.19
CA CYS A 178 7.40 1.66 -12.77
C CYS A 178 6.72 1.74 -14.16
N ALA A 179 7.14 0.85 -15.06
CA ALA A 179 6.58 0.73 -16.41
C ALA A 179 5.61 -0.45 -16.48
N SER A 180 4.45 -0.21 -17.07
CA SER A 180 3.28 -1.08 -17.21
C SER A 180 3.04 -1.93 -15.95
N PRO A 181 2.82 -1.28 -14.79
CA PRO A 181 2.81 -1.96 -13.51
C PRO A 181 1.70 -3.00 -13.43
N THR A 182 1.94 -4.10 -12.74
CA THR A 182 0.87 -4.96 -12.22
C THR A 182 0.20 -4.31 -11.01
N LEU A 183 -0.96 -4.83 -10.59
CA LEU A 183 -1.57 -4.40 -9.32
C LEU A 183 -0.63 -4.62 -8.13
N ARG A 184 0.15 -5.71 -8.13
CA ARG A 184 1.17 -6.00 -7.12
C ARG A 184 2.27 -4.93 -7.11
N ASP A 185 2.80 -4.58 -8.28
CA ASP A 185 3.82 -3.53 -8.40
C ASP A 185 3.28 -2.20 -7.88
N PHE A 186 2.00 -1.91 -8.14
CA PHE A 186 1.35 -0.71 -7.63
C PHE A 186 1.24 -0.72 -6.10
N VAL A 187 0.78 -1.81 -5.49
CA VAL A 187 0.72 -1.96 -4.03
C VAL A 187 2.12 -1.84 -3.41
N ASP A 188 3.12 -2.51 -3.97
CA ASP A 188 4.50 -2.42 -3.51
C ASP A 188 5.01 -0.98 -3.55
N THR A 189 4.72 -0.28 -4.66
CA THR A 189 5.08 1.12 -4.84
C THR A 189 4.46 2.03 -3.79
N LEU A 190 3.16 1.86 -3.48
CA LEU A 190 2.47 2.60 -2.41
C LEU A 190 3.14 2.40 -1.04
N PHE A 191 3.63 1.20 -0.72
CA PHE A 191 4.32 0.96 0.56
C PHE A 191 5.80 1.36 0.55
N LEU A 192 6.47 1.38 -0.60
CA LEU A 192 7.85 1.88 -0.73
C LEU A 192 7.93 3.37 -0.41
N VAL A 193 6.92 4.15 -0.80
CA VAL A 193 6.86 5.59 -0.56
C VAL A 193 6.36 5.97 0.84
N LYS A 194 5.80 5.03 1.62
CA LYS A 194 5.33 5.26 2.99
C LYS A 194 6.43 4.94 4.01
N SER A 195 6.70 5.82 4.98
CA SER A 195 7.80 5.61 5.95
C SER A 195 7.47 4.52 6.98
N HIS A 196 6.40 4.70 7.75
CA HIS A 196 5.88 3.73 8.72
C HIS A 196 4.91 2.78 8.04
N LYS A 197 5.42 1.63 7.59
CA LYS A 197 4.66 0.70 6.75
C LYS A 197 3.55 -0.07 7.47
N PHE A 198 3.77 -0.38 8.74
CA PHE A 198 2.80 -1.14 9.55
C PHE A 198 1.74 -0.25 10.21
N ASP A 199 1.96 1.06 10.14
CA ASP A 199 1.15 2.05 10.82
C ASP A 199 -0.11 2.41 10.05
N ARG A 200 -1.24 2.41 10.75
CA ARG A 200 -2.53 2.86 10.23
C ARG A 200 -3.14 4.02 11.01
N TRP A 201 -2.46 4.51 12.05
CA TRP A 201 -3.04 5.45 13.01
C TRP A 201 -2.25 6.76 13.08
N TYR A 202 -0.93 6.72 12.96
CA TYR A 202 -0.08 7.90 13.10
C TYR A 202 0.31 8.49 11.73
N GLU A 203 0.92 7.71 10.83
CA GLU A 203 1.15 8.08 9.43
C GLU A 203 -0.03 7.63 8.54
N MET A 204 -1.16 8.32 8.62
CA MET A 204 -2.35 7.98 7.85
C MET A 204 -2.27 8.55 6.44
N PHE A 205 -2.67 7.75 5.44
CA PHE A 205 -2.91 8.28 4.10
C PHE A 205 -3.98 9.38 4.18
N SER A 206 -3.65 10.59 3.71
CA SER A 206 -4.52 11.76 3.81
C SER A 206 -4.99 12.28 2.46
N SER A 207 -4.15 12.17 1.43
CA SER A 207 -4.48 12.64 0.08
C SER A 207 -3.67 11.93 -1.00
N CYS A 208 -4.26 11.83 -2.19
CA CYS A 208 -3.58 11.43 -3.42
C CYS A 208 -3.98 12.43 -4.50
N ARG A 209 -3.00 13.09 -5.11
CA ARG A 209 -3.21 13.89 -6.32
C ARG A 209 -2.67 13.11 -7.50
N VAL A 210 -3.53 12.90 -8.50
CA VAL A 210 -3.17 12.22 -9.74
C VAL A 210 -3.08 13.23 -10.89
N VAL A 211 -2.03 13.13 -11.69
CA VAL A 211 -1.87 13.88 -12.95
C VAL A 211 -1.49 12.90 -14.04
N GLY A 212 -2.26 12.84 -15.13
CA GLY A 212 -2.01 11.98 -16.28
C GLY A 212 -1.71 12.77 -17.55
N GLU A 213 -0.73 12.33 -18.33
CA GLU A 213 -0.43 12.84 -19.68
C GLU A 213 0.16 11.70 -20.54
N ASP A 214 -0.43 11.42 -21.70
CA ASP A 214 0.09 10.48 -22.71
C ASP A 214 0.51 9.09 -22.18
N GLY A 215 -0.28 8.51 -21.26
CA GLY A 215 -0.02 7.20 -20.65
C GLY A 215 1.05 7.22 -19.55
N TYR A 216 1.49 8.41 -19.15
CA TYR A 216 2.31 8.65 -17.95
C TYR A 216 1.44 9.22 -16.83
N TYR A 217 1.47 8.61 -15.66
CA TYR A 217 0.71 9.06 -14.48
C TYR A 217 1.66 9.37 -13.33
N THR A 218 1.44 10.52 -12.67
CA THR A 218 2.11 10.89 -11.41
C THR A 218 1.12 10.92 -10.27
N LEU A 219 1.42 10.18 -9.20
CA LEU A 219 0.67 10.14 -7.95
C LEU A 219 1.50 10.84 -6.87
N THR A 220 1.03 11.99 -6.41
CA THR A 220 1.61 12.69 -5.27
C THR A 220 0.83 12.30 -4.01
N MET A 221 1.49 11.57 -3.12
CA MET A 221 0.94 10.95 -1.91
C MET A 221 1.17 11.85 -0.70
N GLY A 222 0.08 12.21 -0.01
CA GLY A 222 0.11 12.89 1.27
C GLY A 222 -0.18 11.93 2.41
N PHE A 223 0.65 12.02 3.45
CA PHE A 223 0.46 11.34 4.73
C PHE A 223 0.32 12.40 5.83
N ASP A 224 -0.75 12.29 6.62
CA ASP A 224 -0.87 13.01 7.89
C ASP A 224 -0.11 12.24 8.96
N HIS A 225 0.56 12.97 9.86
CA HIS A 225 1.38 12.38 10.90
C HIS A 225 0.74 12.48 12.28
N GLY A 226 -0.45 13.07 12.45
CA GLY A 226 -1.08 13.18 13.77
C GLY A 226 -0.28 14.08 14.74
N SER A 227 -0.92 15.13 15.25
CA SER A 227 -0.33 15.98 16.29
C SER A 227 -0.28 15.27 17.63
#